data_AF-A0A1V9VE73-F1
#
_entry.id   AF-A0A1V9VE73-F1
#
_cell.length_a   1.000
_cell.length_b   1.000
_cell.length_c   1.000
_cell.angle_alpha   90.00
_cell.angle_beta   90.00
_cell.angle_gamma   90.00
#
_symmetry.space_group_name_H-M   'P 1'
#
loop_
_entity.id
_entity.type
_entity.pdbx_description
1 polymer ?
#
loop_
_entity_poly.entity_id
_entity_poly.type
_entity_poly.pdbx_seq_one_letter_code
_entity_poly.pdbx_strand_id
1 'polypeptide(L)'
;MEIGSITNSYQTLEAKSNSQKDYGSSFSSFAELMRVNSVSSINQAKETKSINTSSNIEKIQKDYSGYTTFKELKEIPYEEAKENYEAIEKRALELEDKHRSEGIEEGTAGLASRAMFEQLHKVNISNNDELNKALYETLRGIKDPLDSFVMNSELQFNLENYYHGNETRASFVYDPKTYGKNYELTKEQLSSINADDFFSKMLNTFTKDYEAAPREAKEQYKKIVDGYSIFSQVYNKL
;
A
#
# COMPACT_ATOMS: atom_id res chain seq x y z
N MET A 1 26.70 -42.81 -2.41
CA MET A 1 26.85 -41.39 -2.80
C MET A 1 25.48 -40.79 -2.61
N GLU A 2 25.23 -40.28 -1.42
CA GLU A 2 23.90 -39.87 -0.96
C GLU A 2 23.54 -38.48 -1.45
N ILE A 3 22.28 -38.33 -1.82
CA ILE A 3 21.67 -37.15 -2.40
C ILE A 3 21.25 -36.26 -1.23
N GLY A 4 21.89 -35.10 -1.10
CA GLY A 4 21.57 -34.14 -0.03
C GLY A 4 20.22 -33.46 -0.28
N SER A 5 19.28 -33.68 0.63
CA SER A 5 17.98 -33.00 0.69
C SER A 5 18.15 -31.50 0.87
N ILE A 6 17.47 -30.71 0.04
CA ILE A 6 17.26 -29.28 0.22
C ILE A 6 16.09 -29.11 1.20
N THR A 7 16.38 -28.68 2.43
CA THR A 7 15.38 -28.41 3.45
C THR A 7 14.72 -27.05 3.18
N ASN A 8 13.43 -27.09 2.86
CA ASN A 8 12.53 -25.93 2.84
C ASN A 8 12.58 -25.18 4.18
N SER A 9 12.91 -23.89 4.14
CA SER A 9 13.00 -23.02 5.33
C SER A 9 11.66 -22.43 5.74
N TYR A 10 10.59 -23.22 5.75
CA TYR A 10 9.31 -22.86 6.37
C TYR A 10 8.87 -23.98 7.29
N GLN A 11 9.48 -24.04 8.48
CA GLN A 11 8.98 -24.87 9.58
C GLN A 11 9.04 -24.10 10.90
N THR A 12 7.82 -23.89 11.43
CA THR A 12 7.41 -24.03 12.84
C THR A 12 8.17 -23.24 13.90
N LEU A 13 7.54 -22.18 14.39
CA LEU A 13 7.68 -21.79 15.79
C LEU A 13 6.50 -22.39 16.57
N GLU A 14 6.74 -23.60 17.08
CA GLU A 14 5.97 -24.17 18.17
C GLU A 14 6.19 -23.37 19.46
N ALA A 15 5.11 -23.19 20.21
CA ALA A 15 5.10 -22.57 21.52
C ALA A 15 5.97 -23.37 22.52
N LYS A 16 6.89 -22.69 23.20
CA LYS A 16 7.39 -23.11 24.52
C LYS A 16 7.29 -21.96 25.50
N SER A 17 6.49 -22.22 26.53
CA SER A 17 6.26 -21.38 27.71
C SER A 17 7.47 -21.34 28.65
N ASN A 18 7.54 -20.24 29.39
CA ASN A 18 8.27 -19.97 30.64
C ASN A 18 9.78 -19.70 30.54
N SER A 19 10.17 -18.43 30.71
CA SER A 19 10.56 -17.94 32.04
C SER A 19 10.66 -16.40 32.06
N GLN A 20 9.96 -15.84 33.03
CA GLN A 20 9.86 -14.45 33.42
C GLN A 20 11.21 -13.84 33.83
N LYS A 21 11.61 -12.72 33.22
CA LYS A 21 12.42 -11.67 33.87
C LYS A 21 11.98 -10.29 33.38
N ASP A 22 11.51 -9.51 34.35
CA ASP A 22 11.11 -8.12 34.28
C ASP A 22 12.14 -7.23 33.60
N TYR A 23 11.67 -6.42 32.65
CA TYR A 23 12.18 -5.08 32.39
C TYR A 23 11.00 -4.13 32.17
N GLY A 24 10.85 -3.19 33.10
CA GLY A 24 10.39 -1.81 32.87
C GLY A 24 9.13 -1.59 32.03
N SER A 25 8.02 -1.40 32.72
CA SER A 25 6.72 -0.90 32.27
C SER A 25 6.76 0.33 31.34
N SER A 26 6.22 0.17 30.12
CA SER A 26 5.20 1.05 29.51
C SER A 26 4.99 0.68 28.03
N PHE A 27 4.22 -0.37 27.75
CA PHE A 27 3.62 -0.55 26.43
C PHE A 27 2.15 -0.17 26.53
N SER A 28 1.78 0.98 25.97
CA SER A 28 0.40 1.39 25.80
C SER A 28 -0.30 0.35 24.91
N SER A 29 -1.38 -0.25 25.39
CA SER A 29 -2.12 -1.23 24.59
C SER A 29 -2.71 -0.53 23.35
N PHE A 30 -2.84 -1.25 22.23
CA PHE A 30 -3.43 -0.73 20.99
C PHE A 30 -4.84 -0.13 21.21
N ALA A 31 -5.60 -0.65 22.18
CA ALA A 31 -6.89 -0.11 22.60
C ALA A 31 -6.80 1.29 23.25
N GLU A 32 -5.65 1.61 23.85
CA GLU A 32 -5.38 2.89 24.51
C GLU A 32 -5.02 3.98 23.49
N LEU A 33 -4.33 3.61 22.39
CA LEU A 33 -4.08 4.49 21.25
C LEU A 33 -5.37 4.88 20.51
N MET A 34 -6.35 3.97 20.42
CA MET A 34 -7.66 4.25 19.82
C MET A 34 -8.57 5.13 20.70
N ARG A 35 -8.37 5.13 22.02
CA ARG A 35 -9.13 5.99 22.96
C ARG A 35 -8.67 7.46 22.94
N VAL A 36 -7.39 7.73 22.66
CA VAL A 36 -6.87 9.11 22.61
C VAL A 36 -7.45 9.87 21.40
N ASN A 37 -7.81 9.18 20.32
CA ASN A 37 -8.40 9.80 19.13
C ASN A 37 -9.93 9.95 19.16
N SER A 38 -10.63 9.52 20.22
CA SER A 38 -12.11 9.48 20.24
C SER A 38 -12.82 10.43 21.23
N VAL A 39 -12.13 11.32 21.95
CA VAL A 39 -12.80 12.33 22.82
C VAL A 39 -11.96 13.61 22.85
N SER A 40 -12.29 14.71 22.17
CA SER A 40 -13.38 15.62 22.55
C SER A 40 -13.55 16.73 21.50
N SER A 41 -14.70 16.75 20.83
CA SER A 41 -15.23 17.97 20.21
C SER A 41 -16.47 18.41 20.99
N ILE A 42 -16.26 18.99 22.17
CA ILE A 42 -17.29 19.75 22.87
C ILE A 42 -16.91 21.22 22.72
N ASN A 43 -17.36 21.83 21.63
CA ASN A 43 -17.37 23.28 21.50
C ASN A 43 -18.59 23.80 22.28
N GLN A 44 -18.36 24.32 23.49
CA GLN A 44 -19.35 25.20 24.12
C GLN A 44 -19.41 26.50 23.35
N ALA A 45 -20.56 26.74 22.72
CA ALA A 45 -20.90 28.00 22.08
C ALA A 45 -20.92 29.14 23.11
N LYS A 46 -20.20 30.23 22.83
CA LYS A 46 -20.54 31.55 23.32
C LYS A 46 -21.00 32.39 22.14
N GLU A 47 -22.26 32.82 22.23
CA GLU A 47 -22.95 33.67 21.28
C GLU A 47 -22.17 34.94 20.96
N THR A 48 -22.02 35.26 19.67
CA THR A 48 -22.01 36.64 19.19
C THR A 48 -22.59 36.65 17.78
N LYS A 49 -23.67 37.43 17.61
CA LYS A 49 -24.41 37.59 16.36
C LYS A 49 -23.48 38.11 15.25
N SER A 50 -23.27 37.29 14.23
CA SER A 50 -22.81 37.76 12.92
C SER A 50 -23.53 36.95 11.84
N ILE A 51 -24.39 37.63 11.08
CA ILE A 51 -25.06 37.08 9.92
C ILE A 51 -23.99 36.89 8.84
N ASN A 52 -23.48 35.67 8.70
CA ASN A 52 -22.76 35.25 7.50
C ASN A 52 -23.51 34.05 6.94
N THR A 53 -24.18 34.28 5.82
CA THR A 53 -24.70 33.24 4.93
C THR A 53 -23.53 32.48 4.31
N SER A 54 -22.88 31.61 5.09
CA SER A 54 -22.10 30.51 4.55
C SER A 54 -23.04 29.32 4.52
N SER A 55 -23.51 28.93 3.34
CA SER A 55 -24.18 27.66 3.14
C SER A 55 -23.23 26.56 3.62
N ASN A 56 -23.46 26.03 4.82
CA ASN A 56 -22.95 24.73 5.22
C ASN A 56 -23.65 23.72 4.32
N ILE A 57 -23.10 23.55 3.11
CA ILE A 57 -23.35 22.35 2.33
C ILE A 57 -22.57 21.29 3.07
N GLU A 58 -23.22 20.56 3.98
CA GLU A 58 -22.72 19.26 4.41
C GLU A 58 -22.44 18.49 3.11
N LYS A 59 -21.16 18.25 2.82
CA LYS A 59 -20.76 17.47 1.66
C LYS A 59 -21.42 16.11 1.86
N ILE A 60 -22.45 15.81 1.07
CA ILE A 60 -23.13 14.51 1.13
C ILE A 60 -22.05 13.48 0.79
N GLN A 61 -21.62 12.73 1.80
CA GLN A 61 -20.64 11.67 1.64
C GLN A 61 -21.23 10.64 0.69
N LYS A 62 -20.50 10.30 -0.39
CA LYS A 62 -20.98 9.33 -1.36
C LYS A 62 -21.18 7.97 -0.66
N ASP A 63 -22.32 7.33 -0.95
CA ASP A 63 -22.63 6.02 -0.40
C ASP A 63 -21.94 4.91 -1.22
N TYR A 64 -21.14 4.08 -0.54
CA TYR A 64 -20.43 2.93 -1.10
C TYR A 64 -21.02 1.59 -0.64
N SER A 65 -22.15 1.59 0.06
CA SER A 65 -22.81 0.37 0.56
C SER A 65 -23.14 -0.66 -0.53
N GLY A 66 -23.34 -0.19 -1.77
CA GLY A 66 -23.59 -1.03 -2.94
C GLY A 66 -22.38 -1.81 -3.47
N TYR A 67 -21.16 -1.49 -3.02
CA TYR A 67 -19.95 -2.24 -3.36
C TYR A 67 -19.87 -3.47 -2.47
N THR A 68 -19.86 -4.66 -3.05
CA THR A 68 -19.96 -5.94 -2.33
C THR A 68 -18.67 -6.74 -2.28
N THR A 69 -17.67 -6.34 -3.07
CA THR A 69 -16.35 -6.99 -3.18
C THR A 69 -15.23 -5.97 -3.08
N PHE A 70 -14.06 -6.41 -2.64
CA PHE A 70 -12.84 -5.58 -2.68
C PHE A 70 -12.42 -5.26 -4.11
N LYS A 71 -12.65 -6.18 -5.04
CA LYS A 71 -12.43 -5.93 -6.47
C LYS A 71 -13.19 -4.71 -6.97
N GLU A 72 -14.47 -4.57 -6.62
CA GLU A 72 -15.27 -3.40 -7.02
C GLU A 72 -14.72 -2.11 -6.41
N LEU A 73 -14.35 -2.11 -5.13
CA LEU A 73 -13.76 -0.94 -4.48
C LEU A 73 -12.41 -0.56 -5.10
N LYS A 74 -11.64 -1.55 -5.56
CA LYS A 74 -10.37 -1.32 -6.23
C LYS A 74 -10.52 -0.64 -7.59
N GLU A 75 -11.67 -0.72 -8.25
CA GLU A 75 -11.91 -0.03 -9.54
C GLU A 75 -12.20 1.47 -9.40
N ILE A 76 -12.38 1.98 -8.16
CA ILE A 76 -12.64 3.40 -7.92
C ILE A 76 -11.45 4.25 -8.42
N PRO A 77 -11.69 5.33 -9.21
CA PRO A 77 -10.60 6.19 -9.67
C PRO A 77 -9.94 7.04 -8.59
N TYR A 78 -8.68 7.43 -8.82
CA TYR A 78 -7.90 8.22 -7.87
C TYR A 78 -8.64 9.48 -7.40
N GLU A 79 -9.20 10.27 -8.33
CA GLU A 79 -9.89 11.53 -7.98
C GLU A 79 -11.09 11.28 -7.07
N GLU A 80 -11.87 10.24 -7.35
CA GLU A 80 -13.00 9.86 -6.50
C GLU A 80 -12.53 9.33 -5.14
N ALA A 81 -11.49 8.48 -5.14
CA ALA A 81 -10.93 7.91 -3.93
C ALA A 81 -10.34 8.98 -3.00
N LYS A 82 -9.71 10.02 -3.58
CA LYS A 82 -9.17 11.16 -2.86
C LYS A 82 -10.26 11.99 -2.18
N GLU A 83 -11.37 12.23 -2.88
CA GLU A 83 -12.49 13.01 -2.32
C GLU A 83 -13.30 12.24 -1.26
N ASN A 84 -13.30 10.90 -1.33
CA ASN A 84 -14.18 10.04 -0.53
C ASN A 84 -13.43 8.98 0.29
N TYR A 85 -12.15 9.24 0.61
CA TYR A 85 -11.24 8.29 1.26
C TYR A 85 -11.90 7.58 2.47
N GLU A 86 -12.41 8.35 3.42
CA GLU A 86 -13.00 7.82 4.66
C GLU A 86 -14.24 6.96 4.40
N ALA A 87 -15.03 7.29 3.38
CA ALA A 87 -16.23 6.53 3.01
C ALA A 87 -15.86 5.15 2.45
N ILE A 88 -14.85 5.13 1.58
CA ILE A 88 -14.34 3.93 0.92
C ILE A 88 -13.62 3.03 1.92
N GLU A 89 -12.78 3.62 2.78
CA GLU A 89 -12.07 2.91 3.85
C GLU A 89 -13.06 2.25 4.81
N LYS A 90 -14.08 2.98 5.26
CA LYS A 90 -15.15 2.44 6.09
C LYS A 90 -15.82 1.24 5.41
N ARG A 91 -16.17 1.35 4.13
CA ARG A 91 -16.81 0.26 3.40
C ARG A 91 -15.90 -0.97 3.28
N ALA A 92 -14.61 -0.76 3.05
CA ALA A 92 -13.63 -1.83 2.98
C ALA A 92 -13.48 -2.58 4.31
N LEU A 93 -13.48 -1.86 5.42
CA LEU A 93 -13.45 -2.45 6.77
C LEU A 93 -14.71 -3.28 7.05
N GLU A 94 -15.89 -2.78 6.68
CA GLU A 94 -17.14 -3.55 6.80
C GLU A 94 -17.11 -4.85 5.98
N LEU A 95 -16.54 -4.83 4.77
CA LEU A 95 -16.34 -6.03 3.96
C LEU A 95 -15.33 -6.98 4.60
N GLU A 96 -14.23 -6.46 5.17
CA GLU A 96 -13.21 -7.27 5.83
C GLU A 96 -13.77 -7.99 7.05
N ASP A 97 -14.53 -7.28 7.90
CA ASP A 97 -15.19 -7.86 9.06
C ASP A 97 -16.18 -8.95 8.66
N LYS A 98 -16.99 -8.69 7.63
CA LYS A 98 -17.91 -9.68 7.07
C LYS A 98 -17.15 -10.92 6.58
N HIS A 99 -16.13 -10.73 5.74
CA HIS A 99 -15.35 -11.84 5.17
C HIS A 99 -14.70 -12.68 6.27
N ARG A 100 -14.14 -12.04 7.30
CA ARG A 100 -13.58 -12.71 8.46
C ARG A 100 -14.62 -13.53 9.22
N SER A 101 -15.82 -12.97 9.42
CA SER A 101 -16.91 -13.65 10.14
C SER A 101 -17.50 -14.83 9.36
N GLU A 102 -17.50 -14.76 8.04
CA GLU A 102 -18.09 -15.76 7.13
C GLU A 102 -17.05 -16.75 6.57
N GLY A 103 -15.76 -16.57 6.86
CA GLY A 103 -14.67 -17.40 6.33
C GLY A 103 -14.49 -17.24 4.81
N ILE A 104 -14.73 -16.05 4.28
CA ILE A 104 -14.62 -15.74 2.85
C ILE A 104 -13.19 -15.31 2.51
N GLU A 105 -12.59 -16.01 1.55
CA GLU A 105 -11.29 -15.64 0.95
C GLU A 105 -11.50 -15.07 -0.46
N GLU A 106 -11.65 -13.74 -0.57
CA GLU A 106 -11.76 -13.07 -1.87
C GLU A 106 -10.38 -12.81 -2.48
N GLY A 107 -10.19 -13.17 -3.76
CA GLY A 107 -9.07 -12.79 -4.62
C GLY A 107 -7.66 -13.20 -4.13
N THR A 108 -6.88 -13.80 -5.02
CA THR A 108 -5.65 -14.61 -4.75
C THR A 108 -5.56 -15.29 -3.36
N ALA A 109 -6.70 -15.84 -2.90
CA ALA A 109 -6.99 -16.47 -1.60
C ALA A 109 -6.86 -15.55 -0.37
N GLY A 110 -7.60 -14.43 -0.38
CA GLY A 110 -7.70 -13.49 0.76
C GLY A 110 -6.86 -12.22 0.61
N LEU A 111 -6.12 -12.09 -0.49
CA LEU A 111 -5.30 -10.91 -0.77
C LEU A 111 -6.08 -9.74 -1.37
N ALA A 112 -7.35 -9.92 -1.75
CA ALA A 112 -8.13 -8.82 -2.33
C ALA A 112 -8.29 -7.64 -1.36
N SER A 113 -8.53 -7.90 -0.07
CA SER A 113 -8.63 -6.84 0.94
C SER A 113 -7.32 -6.06 1.03
N ARG A 114 -6.20 -6.79 1.14
CA ARG A 114 -4.86 -6.20 1.22
C ARG A 114 -4.52 -5.37 -0.01
N ALA A 115 -4.74 -5.91 -1.21
CA ALA A 115 -4.46 -5.18 -2.45
C ALA A 115 -5.32 -3.90 -2.58
N MET A 116 -6.56 -3.93 -2.08
CA MET A 116 -7.44 -2.76 -2.05
C MET A 116 -6.93 -1.71 -1.06
N PHE A 117 -6.61 -2.08 0.19
CA PHE A 117 -6.09 -1.13 1.19
C PHE A 117 -4.73 -0.54 0.77
N GLU A 118 -3.83 -1.36 0.25
CA GLU A 118 -2.51 -0.90 -0.23
C GLU A 118 -2.64 0.13 -1.35
N GLN A 119 -3.62 -0.04 -2.26
CA GLN A 119 -3.97 0.97 -3.26
C GLN A 119 -4.57 2.22 -2.59
N LEU A 120 -5.57 2.06 -1.72
CA LEU A 120 -6.26 3.18 -1.09
C LEU A 120 -5.31 4.08 -0.29
N HIS A 121 -4.36 3.50 0.45
CA HIS A 121 -3.36 4.24 1.21
C HIS A 121 -2.43 5.11 0.33
N LYS A 122 -2.34 4.84 -0.99
CA LYS A 122 -1.56 5.71 -1.90
C LYS A 122 -2.19 7.08 -2.08
N VAL A 123 -3.49 7.25 -1.79
CA VAL A 123 -4.19 8.54 -1.88
C VAL A 123 -3.48 9.66 -1.11
N ASN A 124 -2.93 9.35 0.06
CA ASN A 124 -2.39 10.33 1.00
C ASN A 124 -0.98 10.01 1.52
N ILE A 125 -0.25 9.11 0.83
CA ILE A 125 1.08 8.64 1.25
C ILE A 125 2.14 9.76 1.26
N SER A 126 1.97 10.78 0.41
CA SER A 126 2.83 11.97 0.35
C SER A 126 2.00 13.25 0.20
N ASN A 127 2.65 14.43 0.24
CA ASN A 127 2.07 15.71 -0.18
C ASN A 127 2.23 15.97 -1.70
N ASN A 128 2.82 15.03 -2.43
CA ASN A 128 2.95 15.07 -3.89
C ASN A 128 1.77 14.29 -4.52
N ASP A 129 0.80 15.05 -5.05
CA ASP A 129 -0.41 14.50 -5.65
C ASP A 129 -0.13 13.66 -6.89
N GLU A 130 0.85 14.07 -7.69
CA GLU A 130 1.25 13.35 -8.91
C GLU A 130 1.83 11.97 -8.57
N LEU A 131 2.70 11.91 -7.55
CA LEU A 131 3.25 10.64 -7.06
C LEU A 131 2.14 9.75 -6.47
N ASN A 132 1.27 10.32 -5.64
CA ASN A 132 0.16 9.60 -5.03
C ASN A 132 -0.75 8.98 -6.11
N LYS A 133 -1.12 9.79 -7.11
CA LYS A 133 -1.92 9.36 -8.26
C LYS A 133 -1.22 8.28 -9.07
N ALA A 134 0.06 8.48 -9.39
CA ALA A 134 0.86 7.53 -10.14
C ALA A 134 0.90 6.14 -9.48
N LEU A 135 1.18 6.11 -8.17
CA LEU A 135 1.22 4.86 -7.40
C LEU A 135 -0.15 4.20 -7.32
N TYR A 136 -1.19 4.99 -7.01
CA TYR A 136 -2.57 4.50 -6.92
C TYR A 136 -3.03 3.87 -8.23
N GLU A 137 -2.86 4.60 -9.33
CA GLU A 137 -3.36 4.20 -10.64
C GLU A 137 -2.59 3.03 -11.24
N THR A 138 -1.29 2.93 -10.92
CA THR A 138 -0.49 1.73 -11.24
C THR A 138 -1.09 0.49 -10.58
N LEU A 139 -1.40 0.55 -9.29
CA LEU A 139 -2.01 -0.57 -8.56
C LEU A 139 -3.45 -0.85 -9.04
N ARG A 140 -4.21 0.18 -9.41
CA ARG A 140 -5.56 0.06 -9.99
C ARG A 140 -5.57 -0.68 -11.32
N GLY A 141 -4.53 -0.45 -12.14
CA GLY A 141 -4.35 -1.13 -13.42
C GLY A 141 -4.12 -2.64 -13.28
N ILE A 142 -3.62 -3.11 -12.13
CA ILE A 142 -3.31 -4.51 -11.88
C ILE A 142 -4.52 -5.23 -11.28
N LYS A 143 -5.12 -6.12 -12.08
CA LYS A 143 -6.38 -6.80 -11.74
C LYS A 143 -6.20 -8.02 -10.85
N ASP A 144 -5.06 -8.71 -10.95
CA ASP A 144 -4.74 -9.82 -10.04
C ASP A 144 -4.25 -9.28 -8.69
N PRO A 145 -4.87 -9.68 -7.56
CA PRO A 145 -4.47 -9.20 -6.23
C PRO A 145 -3.03 -9.54 -5.83
N LEU A 146 -2.52 -10.71 -6.20
CA LEU A 146 -1.14 -11.10 -5.90
C LEU A 146 -0.15 -10.28 -6.71
N ASP A 147 -0.38 -10.11 -8.01
CA ASP A 147 0.47 -9.27 -8.83
C ASP A 147 0.46 -7.81 -8.33
N SER A 148 -0.68 -7.31 -7.85
CA SER A 148 -0.77 -5.98 -7.24
C SER A 148 0.02 -5.87 -5.95
N PHE A 149 -0.04 -6.89 -5.09
CA PHE A 149 0.72 -6.95 -3.84
C PHE A 149 2.24 -6.98 -4.09
N VAL A 150 2.67 -7.81 -5.05
CA VAL A 150 4.05 -7.87 -5.49
C VAL A 150 4.50 -6.53 -6.04
N MET A 151 3.68 -5.90 -6.89
CA MET A 151 4.01 -4.58 -7.44
C MET A 151 4.08 -3.49 -6.36
N ASN A 152 3.18 -3.50 -5.38
CA ASN A 152 3.25 -2.55 -4.26
C ASN A 152 4.57 -2.70 -3.48
N SER A 153 5.00 -3.94 -3.25
CA SER A 153 6.28 -4.24 -2.59
C SER A 153 7.47 -3.74 -3.41
N GLU A 154 7.45 -3.95 -4.72
CA GLU A 154 8.49 -3.45 -5.64
C GLU A 154 8.51 -1.92 -5.71
N LEU A 155 7.36 -1.25 -5.75
CA LEU A 155 7.27 0.20 -5.72
C LEU A 155 7.89 0.75 -4.44
N GLN A 156 7.53 0.19 -3.28
CA GLN A 156 8.08 0.63 -2.00
C GLN A 156 9.61 0.46 -1.98
N PHE A 157 10.09 -0.75 -2.26
CA PHE A 157 11.52 -1.05 -2.27
C PHE A 157 12.31 -0.10 -3.19
N ASN A 158 11.79 0.19 -4.38
CA ASN A 158 12.48 1.03 -5.35
C ASN A 158 12.36 2.53 -5.05
N LEU A 159 11.26 3.00 -4.46
CA LEU A 159 11.14 4.39 -3.98
C LEU A 159 12.20 4.70 -2.92
N GLU A 160 12.39 3.78 -1.98
CA GLU A 160 13.40 3.89 -0.91
C GLU A 160 14.81 4.00 -1.52
N ASN A 161 15.15 3.08 -2.42
CA ASN A 161 16.46 3.10 -3.08
C ASN A 161 16.64 4.33 -3.97
N TYR A 162 15.61 4.73 -4.70
CA TYR A 162 15.64 5.91 -5.55
C TYR A 162 15.91 7.18 -4.74
N TYR A 163 15.16 7.41 -3.65
CA TYR A 163 15.31 8.58 -2.80
C TYR A 163 16.72 8.70 -2.19
N HIS A 164 17.29 7.57 -1.76
CA HIS A 164 18.63 7.53 -1.19
C HIS A 164 19.76 7.54 -2.23
N GLY A 165 19.45 7.53 -3.52
CA GLY A 165 20.45 7.46 -4.59
C GLY A 165 21.16 6.10 -4.67
N ASN A 166 20.56 5.05 -4.12
CA ASN A 166 21.05 3.68 -4.21
C ASN A 166 20.72 3.07 -5.57
N GLU A 167 21.38 1.95 -5.88
CA GLU A 167 21.05 1.15 -7.06
C GLU A 167 19.67 0.50 -6.90
N THR A 168 18.79 0.74 -7.86
CA THR A 168 17.46 0.13 -7.94
C THR A 168 17.55 -1.21 -8.67
N ARG A 169 16.94 -2.24 -8.12
CA ARG A 169 16.96 -3.63 -8.63
C ARG A 169 15.69 -4.35 -8.20
N ALA A 170 15.44 -5.53 -8.76
CA ALA A 170 14.27 -6.30 -8.39
C ALA A 170 14.42 -6.78 -6.94
N SER A 171 13.35 -6.74 -6.16
CA SER A 171 13.43 -7.06 -4.72
C SER A 171 13.94 -8.49 -4.44
N PHE A 172 13.72 -9.44 -5.37
CA PHE A 172 14.20 -10.82 -5.25
C PHE A 172 15.70 -11.00 -5.57
N VAL A 173 16.36 -9.99 -6.14
CA VAL A 173 17.81 -9.97 -6.38
C VAL A 173 18.57 -9.30 -5.23
N TYR A 174 17.84 -8.65 -4.32
CA TYR A 174 18.41 -7.97 -3.18
C TYR A 174 19.12 -8.95 -2.23
N ASP A 175 20.40 -8.69 -1.99
CA ASP A 175 21.17 -9.33 -0.92
C ASP A 175 21.16 -8.44 0.34
N PRO A 176 20.49 -8.85 1.43
CA PRO A 176 20.44 -8.09 2.67
C PRO A 176 21.82 -7.79 3.27
N LYS A 177 22.83 -8.63 2.97
CA LYS A 177 24.20 -8.43 3.46
C LYS A 177 24.91 -7.26 2.78
N THR A 178 24.48 -6.91 1.57
CA THR A 178 25.11 -5.88 0.74
C THR A 178 24.35 -4.56 0.79
N TYR A 179 23.03 -4.60 0.94
CA TYR A 179 22.15 -3.42 0.77
C TYR A 179 21.29 -3.10 2.01
N GLY A 180 21.55 -3.79 3.13
CA GLY A 180 20.79 -3.86 4.38
C GLY A 180 20.50 -2.56 5.13
N LYS A 181 19.66 -1.67 4.59
CA LYS A 181 18.99 -0.65 5.39
C LYS A 181 17.50 -0.61 5.04
N ASN A 182 16.65 -0.87 6.03
CA ASN A 182 15.23 -0.56 5.95
C ASN A 182 15.11 0.96 6.01
N TYR A 183 14.78 1.59 4.90
CA TYR A 183 14.57 3.04 4.85
C TYR A 183 13.09 3.30 4.73
N GLU A 184 12.35 3.36 5.83
CA GLU A 184 10.99 3.89 5.74
C GLU A 184 11.07 5.40 5.41
N LEU A 185 10.56 5.78 4.24
CA LEU A 185 10.53 7.17 3.83
C LEU A 185 9.45 7.95 4.58
N THR A 186 9.79 9.13 5.09
CA THR A 186 8.78 10.04 5.65
C THR A 186 7.89 10.60 4.56
N LYS A 187 6.74 11.16 4.96
CA LYS A 187 5.82 11.84 4.05
C LYS A 187 6.52 12.94 3.25
N GLU A 188 7.38 13.72 3.89
CA GLU A 188 8.17 14.79 3.26
C GLU A 188 9.19 14.25 2.27
N GLN A 189 9.86 13.14 2.61
CA GLN A 189 10.83 12.50 1.72
C GLN A 189 10.15 11.98 0.45
N LEU A 190 9.02 11.28 0.59
CA LEU A 190 8.21 10.86 -0.55
C LEU A 190 7.73 12.06 -1.38
N SER A 191 7.35 13.16 -0.72
CA SER A 191 6.86 14.36 -1.40
C SER A 191 7.91 15.01 -2.31
N SER A 192 9.20 14.74 -2.08
CA SER A 192 10.30 15.28 -2.88
C SER A 192 10.62 14.47 -4.15
N ILE A 193 10.04 13.27 -4.29
CA ILE A 193 10.30 12.39 -5.43
C ILE A 193 9.55 12.92 -6.67
N ASN A 194 10.26 13.02 -7.79
CA ASN A 194 9.66 13.28 -9.09
C ASN A 194 9.11 11.96 -9.65
N ALA A 195 7.78 11.89 -9.85
CA ALA A 195 7.12 10.67 -10.31
C ALA A 195 7.60 10.24 -11.70
N ASP A 196 7.62 11.15 -12.67
CA ASP A 196 8.01 10.84 -14.05
C ASP A 196 9.43 10.29 -14.16
N ASP A 197 10.39 10.93 -13.48
CA ASP A 197 11.78 10.47 -13.45
C ASP A 197 11.90 9.11 -12.76
N PHE A 198 11.24 8.94 -11.61
CA PHE A 198 11.23 7.67 -10.88
C PHE A 198 10.73 6.52 -11.77
N PHE A 199 9.51 6.62 -12.29
CA PHE A 199 8.90 5.56 -13.09
C PHE A 199 9.66 5.31 -14.40
N SER A 200 10.15 6.37 -15.07
CA SER A 200 10.95 6.23 -16.29
C SER A 200 12.27 5.51 -16.02
N LYS A 201 12.95 5.85 -14.92
CA LYS A 201 14.20 5.19 -14.51
C LYS A 201 13.97 3.73 -14.14
N MET A 202 12.89 3.42 -13.44
CA MET A 202 12.55 2.04 -13.08
C MET A 202 12.23 1.21 -14.31
N LEU A 203 11.37 1.71 -15.20
CA LEU A 203 11.00 1.00 -16.43
C LEU A 203 12.24 0.70 -17.30
N ASN A 204 13.12 1.69 -17.47
CA ASN A 204 14.35 1.52 -18.24
C ASN A 204 15.31 0.49 -17.60
N THR A 205 15.46 0.52 -16.27
CA THR A 205 16.30 -0.43 -15.53
C THR A 205 15.75 -1.85 -15.67
N PHE A 206 14.48 -2.05 -15.33
CA PHE A 206 13.88 -3.39 -15.33
C PHE A 206 13.70 -3.99 -16.71
N THR A 207 13.55 -3.17 -17.75
CA THR A 207 13.53 -3.66 -19.14
C THR A 207 14.89 -4.27 -19.50
N LYS A 208 16.00 -3.61 -19.14
CA LYS A 208 17.35 -4.14 -19.37
C LYS A 208 17.59 -5.42 -18.56
N ASP A 209 17.17 -5.44 -17.30
CA ASP A 209 17.31 -6.62 -16.46
C ASP A 209 16.49 -7.80 -17.00
N TYR A 210 15.26 -7.56 -17.47
CA TYR A 210 14.43 -8.57 -18.13
C TYR A 210 15.09 -9.17 -19.37
N GLU A 211 15.73 -8.33 -20.20
CA GLU A 211 16.45 -8.78 -21.39
C GLU A 211 17.63 -9.68 -21.05
N ALA A 212 18.37 -9.34 -19.99
CA ALA A 212 19.55 -10.07 -19.52
C ALA A 212 19.24 -11.28 -18.62
N ALA A 213 18.03 -11.36 -18.07
CA ALA A 213 17.67 -12.37 -17.08
C ALA A 213 17.68 -13.82 -17.62
N PRO A 214 18.09 -14.81 -16.80
CA PRO A 214 17.93 -16.21 -17.15
C PRO A 214 16.45 -16.58 -17.28
N ARG A 215 16.15 -17.65 -18.04
CA ARG A 215 14.78 -18.09 -18.33
C ARG A 215 13.91 -18.26 -17.09
N GLU A 216 14.51 -18.72 -15.99
CA GLU A 216 13.85 -19.00 -14.71
C GLU A 216 13.35 -17.72 -13.99
N ALA A 217 14.03 -16.59 -14.21
CA ALA A 217 13.68 -15.30 -13.61
C ALA A 217 12.89 -14.38 -14.55
N LYS A 218 12.82 -14.70 -15.85
CA LYS A 218 12.16 -13.84 -16.85
C LYS A 218 10.71 -13.51 -16.53
N GLU A 219 9.95 -14.47 -16.00
CA GLU A 219 8.54 -14.24 -15.69
C GLU A 219 8.38 -13.22 -14.55
N GLN A 220 9.23 -13.28 -13.53
CA GLN A 220 9.21 -12.33 -12.40
C GLN A 220 9.57 -10.93 -12.87
N TYR A 221 10.64 -10.80 -13.67
CA TYR A 221 11.01 -9.53 -14.28
C TYR A 221 9.92 -8.98 -15.21
N LYS A 222 9.26 -9.84 -15.98
CA LYS A 222 8.16 -9.43 -16.86
C LYS A 222 7.03 -8.76 -16.07
N LYS A 223 6.64 -9.32 -14.93
CA LYS A 223 5.61 -8.73 -14.06
C LYS A 223 6.00 -7.34 -13.56
N ILE A 224 7.27 -7.15 -13.18
CA ILE A 224 7.80 -5.84 -12.75
C ILE A 224 7.75 -4.84 -13.91
N VAL A 225 8.24 -5.22 -15.10
CA VAL A 225 8.23 -4.37 -16.30
C VAL A 225 6.80 -4.00 -16.69
N ASP A 226 5.88 -4.97 -16.70
CA ASP A 226 4.47 -4.74 -17.03
C ASP A 226 3.84 -3.76 -16.01
N GLY A 227 4.13 -3.91 -14.72
CA GLY A 227 3.67 -3.00 -13.67
C GLY A 227 4.16 -1.56 -13.85
N TYR A 228 5.46 -1.34 -14.05
CA TYR A 228 5.99 0.00 -14.35
C TYR A 228 5.50 0.54 -15.71
N SER A 229 5.17 -0.34 -16.66
CA SER A 229 4.58 0.07 -17.94
C SER A 229 3.16 0.58 -17.80
N ILE A 230 2.38 0.10 -16.81
CA ILE A 230 1.03 0.61 -16.53
C ILE A 230 1.08 2.10 -16.21
N PHE A 231 2.04 2.56 -15.39
CA PHE A 231 2.21 4.00 -15.14
C PHE A 231 2.35 4.79 -16.45
N SER A 232 3.25 4.33 -17.33
CA SER A 232 3.47 4.99 -18.63
C SER A 232 2.21 5.00 -19.50
N GLN A 233 1.35 3.99 -19.37
CA GLN A 233 0.08 3.91 -20.11
C GLN A 233 -1.04 4.77 -19.48
N VAL A 234 -1.02 4.97 -18.17
CA VAL A 234 -1.98 5.81 -17.44
C VAL A 234 -1.65 7.29 -17.65
N TYR A 235 -0.37 7.67 -17.60
CA TYR A 235 0.05 9.07 -17.68
C TYR A 235 0.04 9.61 -19.12
N ASN A 236 0.39 8.78 -20.12
CA ASN A 236 0.33 9.19 -21.55
C ASN A 236 -1.08 9.15 -22.18
N LYS A 237 -2.12 8.84 -21.40
CA LYS A 237 -3.54 8.84 -21.83
C LYS A 237 -4.38 9.92 -21.16
N LEU A 238 -3.77 10.78 -20.35
CA LEU A 238 -4.35 12.03 -19.84
C LEU A 238 -3.89 13.21 -20.70
#